data_AF-A0A958ZDL6-F1
#
_entry.id   AF-A0A958ZDL6-F1
#
_cell.length_a   1.000
_cell.length_b   1.000
_cell.length_c   1.000
_cell.angle_alpha   90.00
_cell.angle_beta   90.00
_cell.angle_gamma   90.00
#
_symmetry.space_group_name_H-M   'P 1'
#
loop_
_entity.id
_entity.type
_entity.pdbx_description
1 polymer ?
#
loop_
_entity_poly.entity_id
_entity_poly.type
_entity_poly.pdbx_seq_one_letter_code
_entity_poly.pdbx_strand_id
1 'polypeptide(L)'
;MRLLIPFLLFTILTFGQAKIYLITTTNGTEIKAKKYSPEEYFLRVKTLNNEIVKISYDELNKIQYDITEKGEIRTITRKYVLISDDYGELMGLMVSGKCNLYLGTEPFGSTPYINYFVLREGEQFATMIGSKSVISKHNFRKTALEYFKDCPQIIEKIEKDFNRKKIMELVEFYNKNCL
;
A
#
# COMPACT_ATOMS: atom_id res chain seq x y z
N MET A 1 -26.91 24.97 -55.97
CA MET A 1 -27.09 23.65 -55.33
C MET A 1 -26.13 23.57 -54.16
N ARG A 2 -26.58 23.86 -52.93
CA ARG A 2 -25.74 23.88 -51.71
C ARG A 2 -25.60 22.45 -51.20
N LEU A 3 -24.37 21.93 -51.23
CA LEU A 3 -24.03 20.61 -50.70
C LEU A 3 -23.93 20.72 -49.17
N LEU A 4 -24.89 20.15 -48.45
CA LEU A 4 -24.83 19.96 -46.99
C LEU A 4 -23.95 18.74 -46.71
N ILE A 5 -22.78 18.95 -46.13
CA ILE A 5 -21.92 17.87 -45.61
C ILE A 5 -22.44 17.50 -44.22
N PRO A 6 -22.95 16.28 -43.98
CA PRO A 6 -23.33 15.87 -42.64
C PRO A 6 -22.06 15.60 -41.84
N PHE A 7 -21.84 16.43 -40.82
CA PHE A 7 -20.76 16.29 -39.85
C PHE A 7 -21.09 15.10 -38.93
N LEU A 8 -20.60 13.91 -39.29
CA LEU A 8 -20.67 12.72 -38.44
C LEU A 8 -19.74 12.93 -37.24
N LEU A 9 -20.33 13.38 -36.13
CA LEU A 9 -19.69 13.39 -34.81
C LEU A 9 -19.43 11.93 -34.38
N PHE A 10 -18.23 11.44 -34.67
CA PHE A 10 -17.69 10.27 -34.00
C PHE A 10 -17.39 10.65 -32.55
N THR A 11 -18.30 10.31 -31.63
CA THR A 11 -17.98 10.28 -30.21
C THR A 11 -17.00 9.14 -29.98
N ILE A 12 -15.71 9.45 -29.95
CA ILE A 12 -14.69 8.52 -29.49
C ILE A 12 -14.94 8.31 -28.00
N LEU A 13 -15.65 7.22 -27.65
CA LEU A 13 -15.69 6.70 -26.30
C LEU A 13 -14.26 6.33 -25.92
N THR A 14 -13.61 7.21 -25.17
CA THR A 14 -12.33 6.90 -24.53
C THR A 14 -12.60 5.90 -23.42
N PHE A 15 -12.62 4.60 -23.76
CA PHE A 15 -12.59 3.54 -22.76
C PHE A 15 -11.29 3.71 -21.97
N GLY A 16 -11.38 4.17 -20.72
CA GLY A 16 -10.25 4.20 -19.80
C GLY A 16 -9.61 2.82 -19.73
N GLN A 17 -8.28 2.75 -19.82
CA GLN A 17 -7.56 1.48 -19.80
C GLN A 17 -7.98 0.67 -18.56
N ALA A 18 -8.40 -0.58 -18.80
CA ALA A 18 -8.76 -1.48 -17.71
C ALA A 18 -7.52 -1.73 -16.84
N LYS A 19 -7.62 -1.42 -15.55
CA LYS A 19 -6.54 -1.62 -14.60
C LYS A 19 -6.17 -3.10 -14.48
N ILE A 20 -4.91 -3.43 -14.75
CA ILE A 20 -4.36 -4.78 -14.61
C ILE A 20 -3.60 -4.87 -13.29
N TYR A 21 -3.82 -5.96 -12.58
CA TYR A 21 -3.12 -6.32 -11.36
C TYR A 21 -2.17 -7.48 -11.65
N LEU A 22 -0.92 -7.36 -11.20
CA LEU A 22 0.05 -8.45 -11.18
C LEU A 22 0.12 -9.00 -9.75
N ILE A 23 -0.36 -10.23 -9.55
CA ILE A 23 -0.26 -10.92 -8.27
C ILE A 23 0.93 -11.86 -8.34
N THR A 24 1.86 -11.72 -7.40
CA THR A 24 3.01 -12.62 -7.26
C THR A 24 2.83 -13.43 -5.98
N THR A 25 3.00 -14.74 -6.08
CA THR A 25 3.01 -15.67 -4.93
C THR A 25 4.42 -15.82 -4.36
N THR A 26 4.53 -16.41 -3.16
CA THR A 26 5.82 -16.64 -2.48
C THR A 26 6.75 -17.58 -3.23
N ASN A 27 6.21 -18.49 -4.05
CA ASN A 27 7.01 -19.36 -4.94
C ASN A 27 7.43 -18.69 -6.26
N GLY A 28 7.07 -17.42 -6.49
CA GLY A 28 7.38 -16.67 -7.69
C GLY A 28 6.37 -16.78 -8.84
N THR A 29 5.27 -17.54 -8.69
CA THR A 29 4.22 -17.60 -9.71
C THR A 29 3.55 -16.23 -9.85
N GLU A 30 3.37 -15.80 -11.10
CA GLU A 30 2.73 -14.53 -11.45
C GLU A 30 1.35 -14.75 -12.10
N ILE A 31 0.35 -14.03 -11.61
CA ILE A 31 -1.03 -14.08 -12.08
C ILE A 31 -1.46 -12.67 -12.49
N LYS A 32 -1.81 -12.50 -13.78
CA LYS A 32 -2.42 -11.26 -14.27
C LYS A 32 -3.92 -11.30 -14.05
N ALA A 33 -4.45 -10.25 -13.42
CA ALA A 33 -5.85 -10.17 -13.04
C ALA A 33 -6.47 -8.83 -13.40
N LYS A 34 -7.79 -8.85 -13.61
CA LYS A 34 -8.59 -7.63 -13.81
C LYS A 34 -9.25 -7.13 -12.53
N LYS A 35 -9.34 -8.00 -11.52
CA LYS A 35 -9.90 -7.68 -10.21
C LYS A 35 -9.36 -8.64 -9.16
N TYR A 36 -9.21 -8.16 -7.95
CA TYR A 36 -9.09 -8.98 -6.75
C TYR A 36 -10.07 -8.48 -5.67
N SER A 37 -10.35 -9.32 -4.68
CA SER A 37 -11.14 -9.01 -3.49
C SER A 37 -10.44 -9.66 -2.29
N PRO A 38 -10.06 -8.90 -1.26
CA PRO A 38 -9.61 -9.48 0.00
C PRO A 38 -10.80 -10.20 0.66
N GLU A 39 -10.60 -11.46 1.05
CA GLU A 39 -11.52 -12.21 1.91
C GLU A 39 -10.80 -12.49 3.25
N GLU A 40 -11.50 -13.09 4.22
CA GLU A 40 -10.97 -13.32 5.57
C GLU A 40 -9.64 -14.09 5.59
N TYR A 41 -9.53 -15.16 4.79
CA TYR A 41 -8.35 -16.05 4.80
C TYR A 41 -7.56 -16.08 3.48
N PHE A 42 -8.09 -15.48 2.42
CA PHE A 42 -7.49 -15.57 1.09
C PHE A 42 -7.80 -14.35 0.23
N LEU A 43 -7.00 -14.17 -0.81
CA LEU A 43 -7.27 -13.24 -1.90
C LEU A 43 -8.08 -13.93 -2.99
N ARG A 44 -9.30 -13.44 -3.25
CA ARG A 44 -10.10 -13.88 -4.41
C ARG A 44 -9.66 -13.10 -5.65
N VAL A 45 -9.09 -13.77 -6.64
CA VAL A 45 -8.56 -13.17 -7.86
C VAL A 45 -9.40 -13.57 -9.07
N LYS A 46 -9.81 -12.59 -9.89
CA LYS A 46 -10.43 -12.85 -11.20
C LYS A 46 -9.40 -12.57 -12.29
N THR A 47 -8.95 -13.62 -12.97
CA THR A 47 -7.92 -13.54 -14.01
C THR A 47 -8.42 -12.80 -15.25
N LEU A 48 -7.51 -12.48 -16.18
CA LEU A 48 -7.88 -11.91 -17.48
C LEU A 48 -8.85 -12.82 -18.26
N ASN A 49 -8.72 -14.14 -18.11
CA ASN A 49 -9.55 -15.16 -18.77
C ASN A 49 -10.88 -15.45 -18.05
N ASN A 50 -11.25 -14.64 -17.04
CA ASN A 50 -12.43 -14.83 -16.17
C ASN A 50 -12.38 -15.99 -15.18
N GLU A 51 -11.27 -16.71 -15.08
CA GLU A 51 -11.08 -17.74 -14.06
C GLU A 51 -11.01 -17.11 -12.67
N ILE A 52 -11.45 -17.87 -11.67
CA ILE A 52 -11.38 -17.47 -10.26
C ILE A 52 -10.30 -18.31 -9.59
N VAL A 53 -9.29 -17.63 -9.07
CA VAL A 53 -8.21 -18.23 -8.27
C VAL A 53 -8.36 -17.71 -6.84
N LYS A 54 -8.15 -18.58 -5.86
CA LYS A 54 -8.04 -18.22 -4.45
C LYS A 54 -6.59 -18.41 -4.04
N ILE A 55 -5.98 -17.39 -3.43
CA ILE A 55 -4.59 -17.42 -3.00
C ILE A 55 -4.59 -17.19 -1.50
N SER A 56 -4.11 -18.15 -0.73
CA SER A 56 -4.01 -17.97 0.72
C SER A 56 -3.00 -16.86 1.04
N TYR A 57 -3.18 -16.15 2.15
CA TYR A 57 -2.33 -14.98 2.43
C TYR A 57 -0.87 -15.34 2.77
N ASP A 58 -0.61 -16.55 3.26
CA ASP A 58 0.74 -17.12 3.42
C ASP A 58 1.43 -17.45 2.09
N GLU A 59 0.65 -17.71 1.03
CA GLU A 59 1.14 -17.91 -0.33
C GLU A 59 1.28 -16.60 -1.11
N LEU A 60 0.72 -15.49 -0.61
CA LEU A 60 0.73 -14.20 -1.28
C LEU A 60 2.01 -13.42 -0.95
N ASN A 61 2.82 -13.10 -1.97
CA ASN A 61 3.97 -12.22 -1.80
C ASN A 61 3.59 -10.75 -1.96
N LYS A 62 3.00 -10.39 -3.11
CA LYS A 62 2.63 -8.99 -3.42
C LYS A 62 1.57 -8.89 -4.51
N ILE A 63 0.92 -7.73 -4.55
CA ILE A 63 0.06 -7.28 -5.64
C ILE A 63 0.62 -5.97 -6.17
N GLN A 64 0.83 -5.87 -7.48
CA GLN A 64 1.29 -4.65 -8.13
C GLN A 64 0.28 -4.15 -9.16
N TYR A 65 0.15 -2.84 -9.28
CA TYR A 65 -0.66 -2.20 -10.32
C TYR A 65 -0.22 -0.77 -10.53
N ASP A 66 -0.41 -0.27 -11.74
CA ASP A 66 -0.09 1.12 -12.05
C ASP A 66 -1.29 2.03 -11.80
N ILE A 67 -1.00 3.26 -11.38
CA ILE A 67 -1.94 4.37 -11.33
C ILE A 67 -1.33 5.56 -12.08
N THR A 68 -2.19 6.36 -12.70
CA THR A 68 -1.78 7.65 -13.28
C THR A 68 -2.18 8.76 -12.31
N GLU A 69 -1.19 9.48 -11.80
CA GLU A 69 -1.40 10.62 -10.91
C GLU A 69 -0.71 11.84 -11.54
N LYS A 70 -1.47 12.90 -11.83
CA LYS A 70 -0.96 14.14 -12.45
C LYS A 70 -0.15 13.91 -13.74
N GLY A 71 -0.49 12.88 -14.52
CA GLY A 71 0.20 12.54 -15.77
C GLY A 71 1.42 11.63 -15.59
N GLU A 72 1.83 11.34 -14.36
CA GLU A 72 2.90 10.39 -14.06
C GLU A 72 2.33 9.00 -13.78
N ILE A 73 2.97 7.97 -14.31
CA ILE A 73 2.66 6.58 -13.98
C ILE A 73 3.43 6.21 -12.72
N ARG A 74 2.71 5.70 -11.72
CA ARG A 74 3.27 5.17 -10.47
C ARG A 74 2.82 3.74 -10.26
N THR A 75 3.76 2.85 -10.01
CA THR A 75 3.45 1.47 -9.61
C THR A 75 3.19 1.42 -8.11
N ILE A 76 2.00 0.99 -7.74
CA ILE A 76 1.64 0.69 -6.36
C ILE A 76 1.94 -0.78 -6.08
N THR A 77 2.57 -1.04 -4.94
CA THR A 77 2.78 -2.39 -4.42
C THR A 77 1.96 -2.55 -3.15
N ARG A 78 1.18 -3.62 -3.04
CA ARG A 78 0.50 -4.03 -1.81
C ARG A 78 1.03 -5.36 -1.32
N LYS A 79 1.07 -5.55 -0.01
CA LYS A 79 1.42 -6.80 0.66
C LYS A 79 0.40 -7.09 1.75
N TYR A 80 0.17 -8.36 2.04
CA TYR A 80 -0.58 -8.75 3.24
C TYR A 80 0.38 -8.66 4.43
N VAL A 81 -0.05 -7.98 5.48
CA VAL A 81 0.78 -7.67 6.64
C VAL A 81 0.01 -8.04 7.90
N LEU A 82 0.60 -8.90 8.72
CA LEU A 82 0.05 -9.26 10.03
C LEU A 82 0.28 -8.12 11.03
N ILE A 83 -0.72 -7.84 11.84
CA ILE A 83 -0.69 -6.88 12.96
C ILE A 83 -0.76 -7.64 14.30
N SER A 84 -1.43 -8.79 14.31
CA SER A 84 -1.46 -9.75 15.41
C SER A 84 -1.57 -11.17 14.85
N ASP A 85 -1.64 -12.18 15.72
CA ASP A 85 -1.81 -13.59 15.33
C ASP A 85 -3.09 -13.84 14.52
N ASP A 86 -4.15 -13.08 14.81
CA ASP A 86 -5.50 -13.24 14.27
C ASP A 86 -5.91 -12.15 13.28
N TYR A 87 -5.07 -11.12 13.11
CA TYR A 87 -5.42 -9.97 12.28
C TYR A 87 -4.29 -9.53 11.37
N GLY A 88 -4.62 -9.36 10.09
CA GLY A 88 -3.76 -8.79 9.07
C GLY A 88 -4.55 -8.12 7.96
N GLU A 89 -3.88 -7.25 7.21
CA GLU A 89 -4.50 -6.43 6.17
C GLU A 89 -3.62 -6.34 4.93
N LEU A 90 -4.24 -6.20 3.76
CA LEU A 90 -3.54 -5.78 2.55
C LEU A 90 -3.19 -4.29 2.61
N MET A 91 -1.93 -3.96 2.82
CA MET A 91 -1.45 -2.58 2.94
C MET A 91 -0.60 -2.16 1.74
N GLY A 92 -0.55 -0.86 1.45
CA GLY A 92 0.37 -0.30 0.46
C GLY A 92 1.80 -0.22 1.00
N LEU A 93 2.78 -0.71 0.27
CA LEU A 93 4.20 -0.59 0.60
C LEU A 93 4.71 0.79 0.15
N MET A 94 5.11 1.62 1.12
CA MET A 94 5.56 2.99 0.90
C MET A 94 7.09 3.11 0.86
N VAL A 95 7.78 2.36 1.71
CA VAL A 95 9.25 2.27 1.77
C VAL A 95 9.61 0.80 1.92
N SER A 96 10.54 0.32 1.09
CA SER A 96 11.05 -1.05 1.13
C SER A 96 12.49 -1.07 1.64
N GLY A 97 12.80 -1.97 2.57
CA GLY A 97 14.14 -2.13 3.14
C GLY A 97 14.17 -3.21 4.22
N LYS A 98 15.22 -3.21 5.06
CA LYS A 98 15.26 -4.04 6.27
C LYS A 98 14.19 -3.63 7.29
N CYS A 99 13.71 -2.38 7.23
CA CYS A 99 12.50 -1.90 7.87
C CYS A 99 11.54 -1.38 6.80
N ASN A 100 10.40 -2.04 6.63
CA ASN A 100 9.39 -1.61 5.68
C ASN A 100 8.43 -0.60 6.32
N LEU A 101 7.90 0.32 5.51
CA LEU A 101 6.79 1.19 5.87
C LEU A 101 5.57 0.83 5.03
N TYR A 102 4.45 0.62 5.71
CA TYR A 102 3.17 0.29 5.11
C TYR A 102 2.10 1.34 5.41
N LEU A 103 1.15 1.46 4.49
CA LEU A 103 -0.03 2.31 4.54
C LEU A 103 -1.29 1.43 4.58
N GLY A 104 -1.93 1.36 5.74
CA GLY A 104 -3.26 0.78 5.92
C GLY A 104 -4.35 1.83 5.71
N THR A 105 -5.50 1.41 5.19
CA THR A 105 -6.63 2.31 4.96
C THR A 105 -7.91 1.71 5.50
N GLU A 106 -8.45 2.30 6.56
CA GLU A 106 -9.72 1.89 7.15
C GLU A 106 -10.86 2.77 6.64
N PRO A 107 -12.02 2.19 6.26
CA PRO A 107 -13.20 2.98 5.90
C PRO A 107 -13.70 3.78 7.11
N PHE A 108 -13.85 5.10 6.96
CA PHE A 108 -14.50 5.95 7.97
C PHE A 108 -15.35 7.04 7.30
N GLY A 109 -16.66 6.80 7.18
CA GLY A 109 -17.56 7.72 6.47
C GLY A 109 -17.06 8.00 5.05
N SER A 110 -16.92 9.28 4.69
CA SER A 110 -16.45 9.71 3.36
C SER A 110 -14.92 9.85 3.24
N THR A 111 -14.17 9.83 4.35
CA THR A 111 -12.70 10.01 4.35
C THR A 111 -12.02 8.79 4.97
N PRO A 112 -11.20 8.02 4.23
CA PRO A 112 -10.53 6.88 4.80
C PRO A 112 -9.54 7.30 5.89
N TYR A 113 -9.48 6.54 6.96
CA TYR A 113 -8.43 6.65 7.95
C TYR A 113 -7.16 6.04 7.40
N ILE A 114 -6.07 6.80 7.50
CA ILE A 114 -4.76 6.37 7.05
C ILE A 114 -3.94 6.02 8.29
N ASN A 115 -3.50 4.78 8.36
CA ASN A 115 -2.63 4.26 9.40
C ASN A 115 -1.27 3.86 8.78
N TYR A 116 -0.19 4.18 9.49
CA TYR A 116 1.17 3.88 9.10
C TYR A 116 1.75 2.80 10.00
N PHE A 117 2.27 1.75 9.38
CA PHE A 117 2.82 0.59 10.07
C PHE A 117 4.26 0.36 9.64
N VAL A 118 5.09 -0.08 10.58
CA VAL A 118 6.47 -0.49 10.31
C VAL A 118 6.66 -1.95 10.67
N LEU A 119 7.53 -2.60 9.91
CA LEU A 119 7.90 -4.00 10.14
C LEU A 119 9.39 -4.16 9.81
N ARG A 120 10.21 -4.46 10.82
CA ARG A 120 11.61 -4.81 10.61
C ARG A 120 11.75 -6.27 10.21
N GLU A 121 12.83 -6.56 9.50
CA GLU A 121 13.22 -7.91 9.11
C GLU A 121 13.34 -8.80 10.37
N GLY A 122 12.71 -9.97 10.31
CA GLY A 122 12.64 -10.90 11.45
C GLY A 122 11.46 -10.65 12.40
N GLU A 123 10.75 -9.52 12.30
CA GLU A 123 9.51 -9.32 13.04
C GLU A 123 8.33 -10.02 12.35
N GLN A 124 7.42 -10.59 13.14
CA GLN A 124 6.20 -11.24 12.65
C GLN A 124 5.06 -10.24 12.44
N PHE A 125 4.94 -9.24 13.32
CA PHE A 125 3.82 -8.31 13.37
C PHE A 125 4.25 -6.86 13.14
N ALA A 126 3.49 -6.15 12.33
CA ALA A 126 3.76 -4.75 12.05
C ALA A 126 3.25 -3.85 13.19
N THR A 127 4.08 -2.90 13.58
CA THR A 127 3.75 -1.92 14.62
C THR A 127 3.14 -0.67 13.98
N MET A 128 1.92 -0.30 14.39
CA MET A 128 1.34 0.99 14.01
C MET A 128 2.14 2.11 14.65
N ILE A 129 2.80 2.96 13.86
CA ILE A 129 3.59 4.10 14.37
C ILE A 129 2.87 5.43 14.23
N GLY A 130 1.83 5.53 13.41
CA GLY A 130 1.10 6.79 13.26
C GLY A 130 -0.25 6.63 12.57
N SER A 131 -1.15 7.58 12.81
CA SER A 131 -2.43 7.68 12.12
C SER A 131 -2.68 9.13 11.69
N LYS A 132 -3.30 9.32 10.52
CA LYS A 132 -3.86 10.63 10.10
C LYS A 132 -5.32 10.79 10.51
N SER A 133 -5.90 9.84 11.26
CA SER A 133 -7.23 10.02 11.83
C SER A 133 -7.23 11.18 12.83
N VAL A 134 -8.22 12.06 12.69
CA VAL A 134 -8.48 13.18 13.61
C VAL A 134 -8.94 12.73 14.99
N ILE A 135 -9.43 11.49 15.12
CA ILE A 135 -9.93 10.90 16.38
C ILE A 135 -8.87 9.98 17.03
N SER A 136 -7.83 9.60 16.29
CA SER A 136 -6.79 8.72 16.82
C SER A 136 -6.03 9.40 17.96
N LYS A 137 -6.09 8.78 19.14
CA LYS A 137 -5.25 9.13 20.30
C LYS A 137 -3.80 8.63 20.15
N HIS A 138 -3.45 8.08 18.99
CA HIS A 138 -2.14 7.47 18.80
C HIS A 138 -1.04 8.51 18.78
N ASN A 139 -0.14 8.43 19.78
CA ASN A 139 0.96 9.35 19.92
C ASN A 139 2.13 8.84 19.07
N PHE A 140 2.23 9.37 17.84
CA PHE A 140 3.32 9.06 16.91
C PHE A 140 4.69 9.12 17.57
N ARG A 141 4.95 10.19 18.33
CA ARG A 141 6.27 10.42 18.91
C ARG A 141 6.61 9.35 19.94
N LYS A 142 5.69 9.04 20.85
CA LYS A 142 5.88 7.99 21.86
C LYS A 142 6.20 6.65 21.19
N THR A 143 5.43 6.27 20.19
CA THR A 143 5.56 4.96 19.54
C THR A 143 6.82 4.88 18.67
N ALA A 144 7.14 5.95 17.93
CA ALA A 144 8.36 6.02 17.14
C ALA A 144 9.62 5.97 18.02
N LEU A 145 9.64 6.71 19.13
CA LEU A 145 10.77 6.67 20.07
C LEU A 145 11.00 5.27 20.64
N GLU A 146 9.93 4.54 20.97
CA GLU A 146 10.04 3.17 21.48
C GLU A 146 10.50 2.18 20.41
N TYR A 147 9.91 2.26 19.21
CA TYR A 147 10.21 1.32 18.12
C TYR A 147 11.65 1.47 17.61
N PHE A 148 12.13 2.72 17.47
CA PHE A 148 13.45 3.03 16.92
C PHE A 148 14.52 3.30 18.00
N LYS A 149 14.29 2.85 19.24
CA LYS A 149 15.19 3.08 20.39
C LYS A 149 16.59 2.50 20.23
N ASP A 150 16.77 1.59 19.29
CA ASP A 150 18.04 0.96 18.95
C ASP A 150 18.96 1.85 18.10
N CYS A 151 18.50 3.01 17.64
CA CYS A 151 19.32 3.95 16.87
C CYS A 151 19.35 5.36 17.50
N PRO A 152 20.37 5.69 18.32
CA PRO A 152 20.43 6.99 19.01
C PRO A 152 20.32 8.21 18.07
N GLN A 153 20.87 8.12 16.84
CA GLN A 153 20.83 9.20 15.85
C GLN A 153 19.41 9.51 15.35
N ILE A 154 18.52 8.52 15.29
CA ILE A 154 17.13 8.74 14.86
C ILE A 154 16.28 9.30 15.99
N ILE A 155 16.60 8.96 17.24
CA ILE A 155 15.89 9.46 18.43
C ILE A 155 15.97 10.99 18.49
N GLU A 156 17.16 11.56 18.32
CA GLU A 156 17.31 13.02 18.29
C GLU A 156 16.47 13.67 17.17
N LYS A 157 16.39 13.02 16.01
CA LYS A 157 15.59 13.50 14.87
C LYS A 157 14.09 13.36 15.10
N ILE A 158 13.62 12.28 15.71
CA ILE A 158 12.22 12.13 16.14
C ILE A 158 11.85 13.20 17.15
N GLU A 159 12.82 13.58 17.98
CA GLU A 159 12.59 14.62 18.97
C GLU A 159 12.47 16.02 18.38
N LYS A 160 13.20 16.33 17.32
CA LYS A 160 13.26 17.69 16.77
C LYS A 160 12.43 17.87 15.51
N ASP A 161 12.53 16.93 14.56
CA ASP A 161 12.21 17.19 13.15
C ASP A 161 11.19 16.23 12.55
N PHE A 162 11.25 14.95 12.92
CA PHE A 162 10.35 13.94 12.34
C PHE A 162 8.99 13.98 13.02
N ASN A 163 7.97 14.09 12.18
CA ASN A 163 6.56 14.02 12.55
C ASN A 163 5.83 13.11 11.55
N ARG A 164 4.53 12.88 11.79
CA ARG A 164 3.68 12.02 10.94
C ARG A 164 3.74 12.33 9.44
N LYS A 165 4.00 13.57 9.03
CA LYS A 165 4.11 13.95 7.62
C LYS A 165 5.43 13.49 6.97
N LYS A 166 6.48 13.29 7.77
CA LYS A 166 7.83 12.88 7.34
C LYS A 166 8.14 11.42 7.66
N ILE A 167 7.10 10.59 7.76
CA ILE A 167 7.24 9.20 8.20
C ILE A 167 7.99 8.32 7.20
N MET A 168 7.90 8.64 5.90
CA MET A 168 8.71 7.99 4.87
C MET A 168 10.19 8.32 5.05
N GLU A 169 10.54 9.61 5.16
CA GLU A 169 11.91 10.08 5.41
C GLU A 169 12.51 9.47 6.68
N LEU A 170 11.71 9.33 7.75
CA LEU A 170 12.12 8.65 8.98
C LEU A 170 12.56 7.21 8.71
N VAL A 171 11.73 6.42 8.05
CA VAL A 171 12.01 4.99 7.80
C VAL A 171 13.14 4.82 6.79
N GLU A 172 13.24 5.68 5.78
CA GLU A 172 14.37 5.72 4.85
C GLU A 172 15.69 6.05 5.58
N PHE A 173 15.67 7.02 6.48
CA PHE A 173 16.83 7.35 7.31
C PHE A 173 17.24 6.16 8.19
N TYR A 174 16.29 5.50 8.84
CA TYR A 174 16.55 4.34 9.68
C TYR A 174 17.21 3.20 8.88
N ASN A 175 16.61 2.84 7.74
CA ASN A 175 17.15 1.82 6.84
C ASN A 175 18.58 2.12 6.37
N LYS A 176 18.92 3.40 6.18
CA LYS A 176 20.21 3.80 5.63
C LYS A 176 21.31 3.92 6.69
N ASN A 177 20.97 4.36 7.90
CA ASN A 177 21.96 4.76 8.91
C ASN A 177 22.01 3.84 10.12
N CYS A 178 21.04 2.96 10.31
CA CYS A 178 20.89 2.15 11.52
C CYS A 178 20.85 0.64 11.25
N LEU A 179 20.49 0.20 10.04
CA LEU A 179 20.36 -1.21 9.64
C LEU A 179 21.34 -1.57 8.52
#